data_AF-A0A259GBX1-F1
#
_entry.id   AF-A0A259GBX1-F1
#
_cell.length_a   1.000
_cell.length_b   1.000
_cell.length_c   1.000
_cell.angle_alpha   90.00
_cell.angle_beta   90.00
_cell.angle_gamma   90.00
#
_symmetry.space_group_name_H-M   'P 1'
#
loop_
_entity.id
_entity.type
_entity.pdbx_description
1 polymer ?
#
loop_
_entity_poly.entity_id
_entity_poly.type
_entity_poly.pdbx_seq_one_letter_code
_entity_poly.pdbx_strand_id
1 'polypeptide(L)'
;MNIRWIATWLMLSLSSSVWAIAPYIQGDSVAGGNVQAAATAVEGKLKKGGFKVIGKYFPKGLAGFGVVIATDAEMLDTVGAVGGPAIMGATVRVGIKADGSVAYTNPDYWYRAYFRKSFAKKEEAVKGLQGRLQQALGAGKGQGGEETAASLSNYRYMVGMERLDSSKNELNQFGSFAEALKTVRENLAKGAGKTAKVYEVVLSDRKLAVFGVAMNDGDNSDGEWLKRIDMQNSVAGLPYEIYIVDKDVGAPHGRFRIALAFPDVGMGQFMRISALPNAIMDTMGGLAGVQKSSSEESWQ
;
A
#
# COMPACT_ATOMS: atom_id res chain seq x y z
N MET A 1 4.14 57.72 32.10
CA MET A 1 3.86 56.80 33.22
C MET A 1 2.38 56.44 33.10
N ASN A 2 1.89 55.30 32.61
CA ASN A 2 2.42 53.94 32.66
C ASN A 2 2.04 53.15 31.41
N ILE A 3 3.08 52.70 30.71
CA ILE A 3 3.09 51.50 29.87
C ILE A 3 2.71 50.33 30.77
N ARG A 4 1.49 49.77 30.65
CA ARG A 4 1.19 48.46 31.26
C ARG A 4 -0.12 47.77 30.87
N TRP A 5 -0.65 47.94 29.65
CA TRP A 5 -1.78 47.10 29.19
C TRP A 5 -1.69 46.67 27.73
N ILE A 6 -0.47 46.62 27.17
CA ILE A 6 -0.18 46.02 25.85
C ILE A 6 0.53 44.68 26.10
N ALA A 7 -0.17 43.64 26.58
CA ALA A 7 0.42 42.30 26.68
C ALA A 7 -0.58 41.16 26.91
N THR A 8 -1.84 41.26 26.47
CA THR A 8 -2.79 40.13 26.71
C THR A 8 -3.76 39.86 25.56
N TRP A 9 -3.49 40.40 24.37
CA TRP A 9 -4.37 40.25 23.19
C TRP A 9 -3.61 39.84 21.92
N LEU A 10 -2.51 39.08 22.05
CA LEU A 10 -1.79 38.57 20.89
C LEU A 10 -1.08 37.22 21.13
N MET A 11 -1.74 36.28 21.82
CA MET A 11 -1.38 34.86 21.80
C MET A 11 -2.62 33.98 21.61
N LEU A 12 -3.42 34.33 20.59
CA LEU A 12 -4.21 33.35 19.84
C LEU A 12 -3.43 33.08 18.55
N SER A 13 -2.22 32.53 18.70
CA SER A 13 -1.53 31.89 17.59
C SER A 13 -2.36 30.66 17.22
N LEU A 14 -3.09 30.80 16.12
CA LEU A 14 -3.64 29.74 15.29
C LEU A 14 -2.86 28.43 15.49
N SER A 15 -3.37 27.57 16.36
CA SER A 15 -3.05 26.15 16.29
C SER A 15 -3.79 25.68 15.05
N SER A 16 -3.20 25.86 13.87
CA SER A 16 -3.58 25.05 12.73
C SER A 16 -3.36 23.62 13.20
N SER A 17 -4.44 22.95 13.57
CA SER A 17 -4.42 21.52 13.80
C SER A 17 -3.71 20.95 12.58
N VAL A 18 -2.53 20.39 12.77
CA VAL A 18 -1.90 19.60 11.73
C VAL A 18 -2.73 18.33 11.75
N TRP A 19 -3.69 18.23 10.82
CA TRP A 19 -4.56 17.06 10.71
C TRP A 19 -3.67 15.87 10.31
N ALA A 20 -3.25 15.12 11.32
CA ALA A 20 -2.58 13.86 11.16
C ALA A 20 -3.62 12.84 10.69
N ILE A 21 -3.22 11.99 9.76
CA ILE A 21 -4.09 11.05 9.06
C ILE A 21 -3.50 9.66 9.29
N ALA A 22 -4.30 8.74 9.79
CA ALA A 22 -3.89 7.35 9.98
C ALA A 22 -3.98 6.55 8.65
N PRO A 23 -3.11 5.57 8.41
CA PRO A 23 -3.13 4.75 7.20
C PRO A 23 -4.31 3.77 7.15
N TYR A 24 -4.91 3.44 8.28
CA TYR A 24 -6.03 2.51 8.36
C TYR A 24 -7.18 3.08 9.19
N ILE A 25 -8.39 2.67 8.83
CA ILE A 25 -9.62 2.94 9.58
C ILE A 25 -10.12 1.62 10.14
N GLN A 26 -10.45 1.61 11.43
CA GLN A 26 -11.13 0.49 12.07
C GLN A 26 -12.54 0.32 11.48
N GLY A 27 -12.85 -0.88 10.99
CA GLY A 27 -14.19 -1.25 10.56
C GLY A 27 -14.99 -1.95 11.65
N ASP A 28 -16.26 -2.18 11.38
CA ASP A 28 -17.14 -3.03 12.16
C ASP A 28 -16.63 -4.46 12.15
N SER A 29 -16.45 -5.02 13.33
CA SER A 29 -16.10 -6.43 13.48
C SER A 29 -17.13 -7.34 12.79
N VAL A 30 -16.65 -8.49 12.33
CA VAL A 30 -17.46 -9.59 11.85
C VAL A 30 -17.41 -10.74 12.85
N ALA A 31 -18.20 -11.80 12.62
CA ALA A 31 -18.08 -13.00 13.42
C ALA A 31 -16.66 -13.56 13.34
N GLY A 32 -16.03 -13.77 14.50
CA GLY A 32 -14.70 -14.37 14.62
C GLY A 32 -14.73 -15.90 14.58
N GLY A 33 -13.60 -16.51 14.94
CA GLY A 33 -13.39 -17.95 15.05
C GLY A 33 -12.28 -18.45 14.12
N ASN A 34 -12.30 -18.03 12.86
CA ASN A 34 -11.17 -18.21 11.95
C ASN A 34 -11.12 -17.10 10.91
N VAL A 35 -9.93 -16.84 10.38
CA VAL A 35 -9.69 -15.70 9.48
C VAL A 35 -10.36 -15.88 8.11
N GLN A 36 -10.55 -17.12 7.64
CA GLN A 36 -11.18 -17.40 6.35
C GLN A 36 -12.69 -17.09 6.37
N ALA A 37 -13.36 -17.38 7.49
CA ALA A 37 -14.75 -17.02 7.72
C ALA A 37 -14.91 -15.50 7.80
N ALA A 38 -14.04 -14.82 8.56
CA ALA A 38 -13.99 -13.36 8.63
C ALA A 38 -13.78 -12.74 7.23
N ALA A 39 -12.87 -13.30 6.41
CA ALA A 39 -12.64 -12.86 5.03
C ALA A 39 -13.89 -12.96 4.17
N THR A 40 -14.65 -14.05 4.33
CA THR A 40 -15.87 -14.31 3.57
C THR A 40 -16.99 -13.35 3.98
N ALA A 41 -17.11 -13.04 5.27
CA ALA A 41 -18.06 -12.05 5.76
C ALA A 41 -17.73 -10.63 5.23
N VAL A 42 -16.46 -10.24 5.27
CA VAL A 42 -15.99 -8.95 4.72
C VAL A 42 -16.19 -8.87 3.21
N GLU A 43 -15.89 -9.94 2.47
CA GLU A 43 -16.19 -10.01 1.03
C GLU A 43 -17.68 -9.79 0.75
N GLY A 44 -18.56 -10.40 1.55
CA GLY A 44 -20.02 -10.21 1.43
C GLY A 44 -20.43 -8.75 1.65
N LYS A 45 -19.90 -8.10 2.69
CA LYS A 45 -20.13 -6.68 2.97
C LYS A 45 -19.67 -5.79 1.81
N LEU A 46 -18.46 -6.01 1.30
CA LEU A 46 -17.89 -5.27 0.16
C LEU A 46 -18.74 -5.44 -1.10
N LYS A 47 -19.12 -6.67 -1.46
CA LYS A 47 -19.97 -6.94 -2.63
C LYS A 47 -21.33 -6.25 -2.51
N LYS A 48 -21.94 -6.28 -1.33
CA LYS A 48 -23.20 -5.56 -1.06
C LYS A 48 -23.05 -4.04 -1.19
N GLY A 49 -21.86 -3.50 -0.88
CA GLY A 49 -21.50 -2.10 -1.09
C GLY A 49 -21.09 -1.73 -2.52
N GLY A 50 -21.20 -2.65 -3.49
CA GLY A 50 -20.85 -2.39 -4.89
C GLY A 50 -19.38 -2.59 -5.26
N PHE A 51 -18.54 -3.04 -4.32
CA PHE A 51 -17.14 -3.34 -4.58
C PHE A 51 -16.96 -4.70 -5.25
N LYS A 52 -15.96 -4.81 -6.12
CA LYS A 52 -15.56 -6.09 -6.73
C LYS A 52 -14.37 -6.66 -5.98
N VAL A 53 -14.56 -7.76 -5.26
CA VAL A 53 -13.47 -8.50 -4.61
C VAL A 53 -12.68 -9.27 -5.67
N ILE A 54 -11.36 -9.05 -5.72
CA ILE A 54 -10.47 -9.61 -6.75
C ILE A 54 -9.33 -10.46 -6.18
N GLY A 55 -9.20 -10.52 -4.85
CA GLY A 55 -8.16 -11.31 -4.21
C GLY A 55 -8.40 -11.46 -2.71
N LYS A 56 -7.82 -12.53 -2.16
CA LYS A 56 -7.65 -12.73 -0.72
C LYS A 56 -6.22 -13.15 -0.49
N TYR A 57 -5.61 -12.63 0.55
CA TYR A 57 -4.24 -12.96 0.92
C TYR A 57 -4.18 -13.41 2.38
N PHE A 58 -3.53 -14.55 2.61
CA PHE A 58 -3.24 -15.08 3.93
C PHE A 58 -1.73 -15.29 4.00
N PRO A 59 -0.95 -14.31 4.52
CA PRO A 59 0.51 -14.38 4.50
C PRO A 59 1.01 -15.64 5.19
N LYS A 60 1.92 -16.38 4.54
CA LYS A 60 2.52 -17.58 5.12
C LYS A 60 3.23 -17.23 6.43
N GLY A 61 3.11 -18.11 7.42
CA GLY A 61 3.65 -17.88 8.75
C GLY A 61 2.78 -16.97 9.64
N LEU A 62 1.82 -16.21 9.10
CA LEU A 62 1.01 -15.26 9.88
C LEU A 62 -0.41 -15.79 10.14
N ALA A 63 -0.48 -16.85 10.95
CA ALA A 63 -1.76 -17.48 11.30
C ALA A 63 -2.73 -16.48 11.94
N GLY A 64 -3.99 -16.52 11.50
CA GLY A 64 -5.05 -15.68 12.04
C GLY A 64 -5.13 -14.26 11.45
N PHE A 65 -4.29 -13.91 10.47
CA PHE A 65 -4.37 -12.64 9.75
C PHE A 65 -4.61 -12.87 8.26
N GLY A 66 -5.28 -11.92 7.62
CA GLY A 66 -5.51 -11.94 6.19
C GLY A 66 -5.85 -10.57 5.64
N VAL A 67 -5.94 -10.49 4.31
CA VAL A 67 -6.33 -9.29 3.58
C VAL A 67 -7.35 -9.67 2.52
N VAL A 68 -8.46 -8.93 2.45
CA VAL A 68 -9.39 -8.96 1.31
C VAL A 68 -9.09 -7.78 0.41
N ILE A 69 -8.93 -8.01 -0.89
CA ILE A 69 -8.58 -7.00 -1.88
C ILE A 69 -9.78 -6.77 -2.80
N ALA A 70 -10.19 -5.52 -2.93
CA ALA A 70 -11.32 -5.13 -3.76
C ALA A 70 -11.05 -3.89 -4.61
N THR A 71 -11.83 -3.74 -5.68
CA THR A 71 -11.81 -2.55 -6.55
C THR A 71 -13.16 -1.84 -6.52
N ASP A 72 -13.14 -0.56 -6.84
CA ASP A 72 -14.31 0.30 -7.02
C ASP A 72 -14.24 0.91 -8.44
N ALA A 73 -15.33 0.86 -9.20
CA ALA A 73 -15.33 1.24 -10.61
C ALA A 73 -15.00 2.72 -10.83
N GLU A 74 -15.63 3.62 -10.07
CA GLU A 74 -15.37 5.06 -10.15
C GLU A 74 -13.92 5.39 -9.78
N MET A 75 -13.39 4.66 -8.79
CA MET A 75 -12.00 4.81 -8.40
C MET A 75 -11.01 4.29 -9.44
N LEU A 76 -11.32 3.19 -10.13
CA LEU A 76 -10.51 2.70 -11.25
C LEU A 76 -10.44 3.74 -12.37
N ASP A 77 -11.56 4.39 -12.72
CA ASP A 77 -11.58 5.46 -13.72
C ASP A 77 -10.73 6.65 -13.27
N THR A 78 -10.85 7.05 -12.00
CA THR A 78 -10.07 8.14 -11.44
C THR A 78 -8.58 7.84 -11.43
N VAL A 79 -8.19 6.63 -11.02
CA VAL A 79 -6.81 6.14 -11.05
C VAL A 79 -6.27 6.14 -12.49
N GLY A 80 -7.05 5.64 -13.45
CA GLY A 80 -6.71 5.66 -14.86
C GLY A 80 -6.54 7.07 -15.42
N ALA A 81 -7.33 8.03 -14.95
CA ALA A 81 -7.22 9.44 -15.34
C ALA A 81 -6.02 10.16 -14.70
N VAL A 82 -5.54 9.73 -13.53
CA VAL A 82 -4.29 10.25 -12.95
C VAL A 82 -3.07 9.67 -13.68
N GLY A 83 -3.10 8.38 -14.02
CA GLY A 83 -2.04 7.69 -14.74
C GLY A 83 -0.77 7.44 -13.91
N GLY A 84 0.22 6.83 -14.55
CA GLY A 84 1.52 6.56 -13.92
C GLY A 84 1.42 5.64 -12.68
N PRO A 85 2.28 5.83 -11.67
CA PRO A 85 2.28 5.02 -10.45
C PRO A 85 0.99 5.11 -9.61
N ALA A 86 0.05 6.00 -9.96
CA ALA A 86 -1.25 6.07 -9.30
C ALA A 86 -2.07 4.78 -9.45
N ILE A 87 -1.71 3.90 -10.40
CA ILE A 87 -2.30 2.56 -10.56
C ILE A 87 -2.24 1.71 -9.28
N MET A 88 -1.29 1.98 -8.37
CA MET A 88 -1.27 1.34 -7.04
C MET A 88 -2.50 1.66 -6.18
N GLY A 89 -3.18 2.77 -6.45
CA GLY A 89 -4.48 3.12 -5.85
C GLY A 89 -5.66 2.36 -6.44
N ALA A 90 -5.47 1.42 -7.38
CA ALA A 90 -6.59 0.69 -8.00
C ALA A 90 -7.34 -0.23 -7.04
N THR A 91 -6.77 -0.55 -5.89
CA THR A 91 -7.36 -1.48 -4.92
C THR A 91 -7.51 -0.86 -3.54
N VAL A 92 -8.54 -1.32 -2.84
CA VAL A 92 -8.70 -1.15 -1.40
C VAL A 92 -8.31 -2.47 -0.74
N ARG A 93 -7.56 -2.38 0.35
CA ARG A 93 -7.12 -3.53 1.14
C ARG A 93 -7.79 -3.51 2.49
N VAL A 94 -8.38 -4.64 2.87
CA VAL A 94 -9.10 -4.83 4.12
C VAL A 94 -8.44 -5.93 4.92
N GLY A 95 -7.71 -5.54 5.96
CA GLY A 95 -7.10 -6.44 6.93
C GLY A 95 -8.16 -7.05 7.84
N ILE A 96 -7.99 -8.34 8.10
CA ILE A 96 -8.90 -9.16 8.89
C ILE A 96 -8.10 -10.02 9.87
N LYS A 97 -8.70 -10.25 11.05
CA LYS A 97 -8.15 -11.14 12.07
C LYS A 97 -9.10 -12.28 12.39
N ALA A 98 -8.57 -13.35 12.97
CA ALA A 98 -9.36 -14.51 13.39
C ALA A 98 -10.41 -14.18 14.46
N ASP A 99 -10.19 -13.14 15.27
CA ASP A 99 -11.19 -12.64 16.23
C ASP A 99 -12.34 -11.85 15.58
N GLY A 100 -12.29 -11.64 14.26
CA GLY A 100 -13.29 -10.89 13.51
C GLY A 100 -13.00 -9.39 13.40
N SER A 101 -11.88 -8.90 13.93
CA SER A 101 -11.46 -7.50 13.77
C SER A 101 -11.22 -7.17 12.30
N VAL A 102 -11.68 -5.98 11.88
CA VAL A 102 -11.57 -5.47 10.51
C VAL A 102 -10.90 -4.11 10.53
N ALA A 103 -9.95 -3.88 9.62
CA ALA A 103 -9.37 -2.56 9.37
C ALA A 103 -9.04 -2.41 7.90
N TYR A 104 -9.38 -1.28 7.30
CA TYR A 104 -9.18 -1.05 5.87
C TYR A 104 -8.30 0.17 5.62
N THR A 105 -7.59 0.16 4.48
CA THR A 105 -6.74 1.28 4.04
C THR A 105 -7.56 2.56 3.95
N ASN A 106 -7.14 3.59 4.67
CA ASN A 106 -7.76 4.91 4.65
C ASN A 106 -7.54 5.61 3.29
N PRO A 107 -8.58 5.83 2.46
CA PRO A 107 -8.39 6.45 1.17
C PRO A 107 -7.72 7.83 1.25
N ASP A 108 -8.06 8.66 2.24
CA ASP A 108 -7.42 9.97 2.37
C ASP A 108 -5.89 9.87 2.57
N TYR A 109 -5.43 8.88 3.34
CA TYR A 109 -4.00 8.65 3.56
C TYR A 109 -3.27 8.18 2.28
N TRP A 110 -3.72 7.04 1.74
CA TRP A 110 -3.00 6.34 0.69
C TRP A 110 -3.04 7.11 -0.64
N TYR A 111 -4.18 7.76 -0.94
CA TYR A 111 -4.33 8.49 -2.19
C TYR A 111 -3.59 9.82 -2.18
N ARG A 112 -3.34 10.44 -1.01
CA ARG A 112 -2.40 11.58 -0.95
C ARG A 112 -0.99 11.15 -1.37
N ALA A 113 -0.53 9.99 -0.92
CA ALA A 113 0.77 9.45 -1.30
C ALA A 113 0.84 8.97 -2.75
N TYR A 114 -0.25 8.42 -3.29
CA TYR A 114 -0.27 7.86 -4.65
C TYR A 114 -0.59 8.90 -5.72
N PHE A 115 -1.58 9.77 -5.50
CA PHE A 115 -1.97 10.81 -6.46
C PHE A 115 -1.09 12.06 -6.35
N ARG A 116 -0.47 12.28 -5.19
CA ARG A 116 0.49 13.37 -4.96
C ARG A 116 -0.07 14.72 -5.41
N LYS A 117 0.58 15.37 -6.38
CA LYS A 117 0.18 16.68 -6.94
C LYS A 117 -1.22 16.65 -7.56
N SER A 118 -1.70 15.48 -7.97
CA SER A 118 -3.05 15.29 -8.53
C SER A 118 -4.13 15.11 -7.46
N PHE A 119 -3.77 14.90 -6.18
CA PHE A 119 -4.73 14.63 -5.11
C PHE A 119 -5.79 15.73 -4.97
N ALA A 120 -5.38 17.00 -4.97
CA ALA A 120 -6.32 18.12 -4.81
C ALA A 120 -7.43 18.14 -5.89
N LYS A 121 -7.13 17.66 -7.10
CA LYS A 121 -8.10 17.56 -8.20
C LYS A 121 -8.99 16.31 -8.12
N LYS A 122 -8.62 15.34 -7.28
CA LYS A 122 -9.28 14.04 -7.15
C LYS A 122 -9.84 13.81 -5.73
N GLU A 123 -9.73 14.79 -4.85
CA GLU A 123 -10.10 14.68 -3.44
C GLU A 123 -11.58 14.33 -3.26
N GLU A 124 -12.47 14.86 -4.09
CA GLU A 124 -13.90 14.53 -4.06
C GLU A 124 -14.15 13.04 -4.36
N ALA A 125 -13.50 12.48 -5.39
CA ALA A 125 -13.60 11.05 -5.70
C ALA A 125 -13.04 10.18 -4.56
N VAL A 126 -11.95 10.60 -3.92
CA VAL A 126 -11.37 9.91 -2.76
C VAL A 126 -12.33 9.94 -1.56
N LYS A 127 -12.99 11.09 -1.30
CA LYS A 127 -14.03 11.21 -0.26
C LYS A 127 -15.24 10.34 -0.58
N GLY A 128 -15.65 10.26 -1.85
CA GLY A 128 -16.71 9.37 -2.32
C GLY A 128 -16.41 7.89 -2.03
N LEU A 129 -15.20 7.43 -2.40
CA LEU A 129 -14.72 6.09 -2.07
C LEU A 129 -14.73 5.84 -0.56
N GLN A 130 -14.21 6.79 0.23
CA GLN A 130 -14.20 6.65 1.68
C GLN A 130 -15.61 6.53 2.27
N GLY A 131 -16.56 7.34 1.79
CA GLY A 131 -17.97 7.24 2.19
C GLY A 131 -18.58 5.87 1.89
N ARG A 132 -18.32 5.31 0.70
CA ARG A 132 -18.77 3.95 0.34
C ARG A 132 -18.15 2.87 1.21
N LEU A 133 -16.85 2.98 1.52
CA LEU A 133 -16.17 2.06 2.44
C LEU A 133 -16.75 2.15 3.85
N GLN A 134 -17.00 3.37 4.34
CA GLN A 134 -17.62 3.59 5.64
C GLN A 134 -19.02 2.96 5.72
N GLN A 135 -19.82 3.07 4.66
CA GLN A 135 -21.14 2.42 4.60
C GLN A 135 -21.04 0.89 4.57
N ALA A 136 -20.04 0.34 3.88
CA ALA A 136 -19.88 -1.11 3.74
C ALA A 136 -19.22 -1.76 4.98
N LEU A 137 -18.28 -1.08 5.62
CA LEU A 137 -17.37 -1.66 6.59
C LEU A 137 -17.36 -0.92 7.94
N GLY A 138 -18.10 0.17 8.12
CA GLY A 138 -18.08 0.97 9.34
C GLY A 138 -17.06 2.11 9.31
N ALA A 139 -17.16 3.04 10.25
CA ALA A 139 -16.38 4.28 10.31
C ALA A 139 -15.74 4.48 11.69
N GLY A 140 -14.91 3.53 12.12
CA GLY A 140 -14.21 3.57 13.39
C GLY A 140 -13.03 4.54 13.41
N LYS A 141 -12.18 4.42 14.44
CA LYS A 141 -11.02 5.28 14.64
C LYS A 141 -9.91 4.99 13.62
N GLY A 142 -9.09 5.99 13.35
CA GLY A 142 -7.82 5.82 12.65
C GLY A 142 -6.83 4.99 13.50
N GLN A 143 -6.00 4.17 12.86
CA GLN A 143 -4.98 3.36 13.53
C GLN A 143 -3.75 3.07 12.64
N GLY A 144 -2.66 2.63 13.28
CA GLY A 144 -1.40 2.25 12.62
C GLY A 144 -0.45 3.43 12.39
N GLY A 145 -0.35 4.34 13.36
CA GLY A 145 0.42 5.59 13.24
C GLY A 145 -0.31 6.67 12.44
N GLU A 146 0.33 7.82 12.24
CA GLU A 146 -0.28 8.96 11.55
C GLU A 146 0.77 9.78 10.77
N GLU A 147 0.35 10.39 9.68
CA GLU A 147 1.14 11.33 8.88
C GLU A 147 0.35 12.59 8.56
N THR A 148 1.05 13.69 8.33
CA THR A 148 0.38 14.94 7.96
C THR A 148 -0.09 14.91 6.50
N ALA A 149 -1.19 15.59 6.19
CA ALA A 149 -1.65 15.75 4.81
C ALA A 149 -0.55 16.29 3.85
N ALA A 150 0.29 17.21 4.35
CA ALA A 150 1.38 17.80 3.60
C ALA A 150 2.52 16.80 3.34
N SER A 151 2.92 16.02 4.36
CA SER A 151 3.98 15.01 4.22
C SER A 151 3.60 13.94 3.22
N LEU A 152 2.34 13.48 3.21
CA LEU A 152 1.87 12.41 2.31
C LEU A 152 2.01 12.75 0.82
N SER A 153 1.62 13.94 0.39
CA SER A 153 1.76 14.35 -1.03
C SER A 153 3.21 14.31 -1.54
N ASN A 154 4.15 14.47 -0.61
CA ASN A 154 5.57 14.53 -0.84
C ASN A 154 6.32 13.43 -0.05
N TYR A 155 5.67 12.30 0.19
CA TYR A 155 6.15 11.31 1.16
C TYR A 155 7.50 10.71 0.77
N ARG A 156 8.31 10.50 1.79
CA ARG A 156 9.59 9.78 1.81
C ARG A 156 9.86 9.41 3.26
N TYR A 157 10.48 8.26 3.50
CA TYR A 157 10.76 7.83 4.88
C TYR A 157 11.72 8.79 5.61
N MET A 158 12.82 9.14 4.94
CA MET A 158 13.77 10.14 5.41
C MET A 158 14.12 11.13 4.29
N VAL A 159 14.60 12.31 4.68
CA VAL A 159 15.11 13.30 3.72
C VAL A 159 16.21 12.66 2.87
N GLY A 160 16.13 12.86 1.56
CA GLY A 160 17.05 12.23 0.58
C GLY A 160 16.68 10.81 0.16
N MET A 161 15.66 10.18 0.76
CA MET A 161 15.19 8.84 0.35
C MET A 161 14.15 8.89 -0.76
N GLU A 162 13.83 7.69 -1.25
CA GLU A 162 12.95 7.42 -2.36
C GLU A 162 11.53 7.93 -2.12
N ARG A 163 10.96 8.42 -3.22
CA ARG A 163 9.57 8.85 -3.34
C ARG A 163 8.89 7.94 -4.34
N LEU A 164 7.57 8.05 -4.46
CA LEU A 164 6.85 7.31 -5.49
C LEU A 164 7.25 7.67 -6.93
N ASP A 165 7.71 8.88 -7.19
CA ASP A 165 8.23 9.32 -8.49
C ASP A 165 9.74 9.22 -8.64
N SER A 166 10.41 8.46 -7.77
CA SER A 166 11.84 8.22 -7.93
C SER A 166 12.09 7.28 -9.10
N SER A 167 13.11 7.59 -9.91
CA SER A 167 13.63 6.66 -10.92
C SER A 167 14.11 5.33 -10.32
N LYS A 168 14.43 5.29 -9.02
CA LYS A 168 14.78 4.05 -8.31
C LYS A 168 13.62 3.06 -8.17
N ASN A 169 12.41 3.44 -8.58
CA ASN A 169 11.27 2.54 -8.63
C ASN A 169 11.18 1.78 -9.98
N GLU A 170 11.92 2.22 -11.01
CA GLU A 170 11.98 1.55 -12.30
C GLU A 170 12.80 0.26 -12.19
N LEU A 171 12.24 -0.85 -12.68
CA LEU A 171 12.87 -2.16 -12.62
C LEU A 171 13.35 -2.61 -14.00
N ASN A 172 12.49 -2.45 -15.01
CA ASN A 172 12.80 -2.84 -16.38
C ASN A 172 11.89 -2.10 -17.37
N GLN A 173 12.31 -2.03 -18.63
CA GLN A 173 11.55 -1.47 -19.74
C GLN A 173 11.47 -2.49 -20.89
N PHE A 174 10.28 -2.65 -21.46
CA PHE A 174 10.01 -3.61 -22.55
C PHE A 174 9.73 -2.91 -23.89
N GLY A 175 9.55 -3.68 -24.97
CA GLY A 175 9.14 -3.14 -26.26
C GLY A 175 7.69 -2.64 -26.27
N SER A 176 6.82 -3.17 -25.40
CA SER A 176 5.41 -2.79 -25.32
C SER A 176 4.75 -3.11 -23.97
N PHE A 177 3.59 -2.51 -23.72
CA PHE A 177 2.73 -2.86 -22.58
C PHE A 177 2.39 -4.35 -22.55
N ALA A 178 2.06 -4.92 -23.71
CA ALA A 178 1.69 -6.33 -23.82
C ALA A 178 2.86 -7.26 -23.44
N GLU A 179 4.08 -6.89 -23.83
CA GLU A 179 5.29 -7.65 -23.50
C GLU A 179 5.63 -7.55 -22.01
N ALA A 180 5.57 -6.35 -21.43
CA ALA A 180 5.75 -6.14 -19.99
C ALA A 180 4.73 -6.97 -19.19
N LEU A 181 3.46 -6.88 -19.57
CA LEU A 181 2.36 -7.60 -18.93
C LEU A 181 2.52 -9.12 -19.02
N LYS A 182 2.91 -9.62 -20.20
CA LYS A 182 3.19 -11.04 -20.41
C LYS A 182 4.33 -11.51 -19.51
N THR A 183 5.45 -10.79 -19.48
CA THR A 183 6.63 -11.16 -18.69
C THR A 183 6.32 -11.24 -17.20
N VAL A 184 5.68 -10.22 -16.63
CA VAL A 184 5.32 -10.21 -15.20
C VAL A 184 4.37 -11.36 -14.86
N ARG A 185 3.35 -11.62 -15.69
CA ARG A 185 2.41 -12.74 -15.50
C ARG A 185 3.12 -14.10 -15.52
N GLU A 186 4.00 -14.33 -16.49
CA GLU A 186 4.73 -15.60 -16.62
C GLU A 186 5.67 -15.84 -15.44
N ASN A 187 6.38 -14.81 -14.98
CA ASN A 187 7.28 -14.94 -13.84
C ASN A 187 6.53 -15.17 -12.52
N LEU A 188 5.38 -14.50 -12.33
CA LEU A 188 4.49 -14.79 -11.20
C LEU A 188 3.91 -16.21 -11.26
N ALA A 189 3.52 -16.69 -12.45
CA ALA A 189 3.00 -18.05 -12.62
C ALA A 189 4.05 -19.13 -12.33
N LYS A 190 5.33 -18.85 -12.62
CA LYS A 190 6.47 -19.71 -12.27
C LYS A 190 6.86 -19.65 -10.79
N GLY A 191 6.30 -18.71 -10.02
CA GLY A 191 6.68 -18.47 -8.63
C GLY A 191 8.11 -17.95 -8.49
N ALA A 192 8.60 -17.17 -9.46
CA ALA A 192 9.95 -16.59 -9.44
C ALA A 192 10.18 -15.81 -8.14
N GLY A 193 11.34 -15.99 -7.50
CA GLY A 193 11.64 -15.41 -6.18
C GLY A 193 10.75 -15.93 -5.05
N LYS A 194 10.17 -17.13 -5.19
CA LYS A 194 9.18 -17.71 -4.25
C LYS A 194 7.97 -16.79 -4.02
N THR A 195 7.52 -16.14 -5.08
CA THR A 195 6.35 -15.26 -5.05
C THR A 195 5.07 -15.97 -5.43
N ALA A 196 3.93 -15.34 -5.18
CA ALA A 196 2.65 -15.73 -5.76
C ALA A 196 1.79 -14.50 -6.09
N LYS A 197 0.95 -14.61 -7.12
CA LYS A 197 -0.01 -13.55 -7.48
C LYS A 197 -1.18 -13.55 -6.49
N VAL A 198 -1.42 -12.42 -5.84
CA VAL A 198 -2.58 -12.19 -4.96
C VAL A 198 -3.75 -11.62 -5.74
N TYR A 199 -3.48 -10.60 -6.55
CA TYR A 199 -4.48 -9.93 -7.37
C TYR A 199 -3.83 -9.33 -8.60
N GLU A 200 -4.67 -8.92 -9.55
CA GLU A 200 -4.27 -8.23 -10.77
C GLU A 200 -5.36 -7.23 -11.18
N VAL A 201 -4.93 -6.02 -11.54
CA VAL A 201 -5.77 -5.00 -12.19
C VAL A 201 -5.08 -4.55 -13.47
N VAL A 202 -5.83 -4.50 -14.57
CA VAL A 202 -5.33 -4.05 -15.88
C VAL A 202 -6.33 -3.06 -16.47
N LEU A 203 -5.85 -1.84 -16.74
CA LEU A 203 -6.55 -0.80 -17.48
C LEU A 203 -5.89 -0.69 -18.86
N SER A 204 -6.28 -1.60 -19.76
CA SER A 204 -5.59 -1.80 -21.04
C SER A 204 -5.66 -0.57 -21.96
N ASP A 205 -6.78 0.13 -21.94
CA ASP A 205 -7.02 1.38 -22.67
C ASP A 205 -6.19 2.56 -22.15
N ARG A 206 -5.63 2.43 -20.95
CA ARG A 206 -4.71 3.39 -20.31
C ARG A 206 -3.27 2.89 -20.24
N LYS A 207 -3.00 1.64 -20.67
CA LYS A 207 -1.71 0.94 -20.53
C LYS A 207 -1.18 0.98 -19.09
N LEU A 208 -2.07 0.72 -18.13
CA LEU A 208 -1.71 0.62 -16.72
C LEU A 208 -2.03 -0.79 -16.22
N ALA A 209 -1.14 -1.35 -15.42
CA ALA A 209 -1.43 -2.56 -14.67
C ALA A 209 -0.80 -2.52 -13.28
N VAL A 210 -1.37 -3.25 -12.34
CA VAL A 210 -0.78 -3.50 -11.01
C VAL A 210 -1.09 -4.92 -10.56
N PHE A 211 -0.12 -5.52 -9.90
CA PHE A 211 -0.21 -6.86 -9.34
C PHE A 211 0.12 -6.80 -7.85
N GLY A 212 -0.72 -7.42 -7.03
CA GLY A 212 -0.37 -7.73 -5.65
C GLY A 212 0.47 -8.99 -5.61
N VAL A 213 1.62 -8.94 -4.96
CA VAL A 213 2.61 -10.01 -4.90
C VAL A 213 2.79 -10.47 -3.45
N ALA A 214 2.52 -11.75 -3.21
CA ALA A 214 2.84 -12.41 -1.96
C ALA A 214 4.33 -12.77 -1.93
N MET A 215 5.04 -12.36 -0.89
CA MET A 215 6.45 -12.70 -0.66
C MET A 215 6.55 -13.92 0.27
N ASN A 216 7.12 -15.04 -0.18
CA ASN A 216 7.17 -16.29 0.61
C ASN A 216 8.58 -16.80 0.88
N ASP A 217 9.62 -16.00 0.64
CA ASP A 217 11.01 -16.46 0.76
C ASP A 217 11.55 -16.34 2.19
N GLY A 218 11.42 -17.42 2.96
CA GLY A 218 12.09 -17.58 4.27
C GLY A 218 11.89 -16.38 5.18
N ASP A 219 13.00 -15.84 5.68
CA ASP A 219 13.06 -14.67 6.56
C ASP A 219 12.51 -13.37 5.94
N ASN A 220 12.50 -13.27 4.62
CA ASN A 220 11.96 -12.13 3.87
C ASN A 220 10.48 -12.34 3.51
N SER A 221 9.87 -13.45 3.91
CA SER A 221 8.45 -13.68 3.69
C SER A 221 7.59 -12.70 4.48
N ASP A 222 6.42 -12.38 3.92
CA ASP A 222 5.53 -11.36 4.46
C ASP A 222 5.13 -11.58 5.92
N GLY A 223 4.91 -12.84 6.32
CA GLY A 223 4.57 -13.16 7.70
C GLY A 223 5.75 -13.05 8.66
N GLU A 224 6.96 -13.42 8.24
CA GLU A 224 8.12 -13.46 9.12
C GLU A 224 8.68 -12.06 9.40
N TRP A 225 8.85 -11.23 8.38
CA TRP A 225 9.37 -9.88 8.60
C TRP A 225 8.35 -9.00 9.36
N LEU A 226 7.05 -9.18 9.12
CA LEU A 226 6.02 -8.40 9.80
C LEU A 226 5.93 -8.72 11.30
N LYS A 227 6.14 -9.98 11.69
CA LYS A 227 6.31 -10.36 13.11
C LYS A 227 7.56 -9.76 13.72
N ARG A 228 8.68 -9.73 12.97
CA ARG A 228 9.98 -9.24 13.45
C ARG A 228 9.92 -7.78 13.93
N ILE A 229 9.04 -6.99 13.30
CA ILE A 229 8.79 -5.59 13.66
C ILE A 229 7.51 -5.37 14.48
N ASP A 230 6.76 -6.43 14.80
CA ASP A 230 5.51 -6.38 15.58
C ASP A 230 4.40 -5.50 14.95
N MET A 231 4.18 -5.64 13.64
CA MET A 231 3.22 -4.83 12.85
C MET A 231 2.08 -5.64 12.23
N GLN A 232 1.79 -6.82 12.77
CA GLN A 232 0.74 -7.73 12.29
C GLN A 232 -0.65 -7.08 12.29
N ASN A 233 -0.90 -6.13 13.20
CA ASN A 233 -2.16 -5.39 13.29
C ASN A 233 -2.45 -4.52 12.05
N SER A 234 -1.42 -4.20 11.27
CA SER A 234 -1.49 -3.41 10.04
C SER A 234 -1.35 -4.28 8.78
N VAL A 235 -1.80 -5.55 8.84
CA VAL A 235 -1.70 -6.52 7.71
C VAL A 235 -2.29 -6.01 6.39
N ALA A 236 -3.24 -5.07 6.43
CA ALA A 236 -3.78 -4.39 5.24
C ALA A 236 -2.72 -3.60 4.44
N GLY A 237 -1.54 -3.36 5.01
CA GLY A 237 -0.37 -2.82 4.31
C GLY A 237 0.27 -3.80 3.32
N LEU A 238 -0.15 -5.07 3.33
CA LEU A 238 0.21 -6.10 2.35
C LEU A 238 -0.91 -6.32 1.33
N PRO A 239 -0.63 -6.93 0.16
CA PRO A 239 0.69 -7.33 -0.36
C PRO A 239 1.51 -6.15 -0.89
N TYR A 240 2.75 -6.41 -1.32
CA TYR A 240 3.54 -5.47 -2.13
C TYR A 240 3.02 -5.43 -3.57
N GLU A 241 3.32 -4.33 -4.26
CA GLU A 241 2.84 -4.08 -5.61
C GLU A 241 3.99 -3.99 -6.62
N ILE A 242 3.83 -4.68 -7.75
CA ILE A 242 4.57 -4.39 -8.99
C ILE A 242 3.56 -3.81 -9.99
N TYR A 243 3.94 -2.73 -10.66
CA TYR A 243 3.08 -2.00 -11.58
C TYR A 243 3.72 -1.82 -12.95
N ILE A 244 2.88 -1.57 -13.94
CA ILE A 244 3.27 -1.32 -15.33
C ILE A 244 2.62 -0.03 -15.78
N VAL A 245 3.42 0.87 -16.36
CA VAL A 245 2.98 2.11 -16.99
C VAL A 245 3.57 2.13 -18.39
N ASP A 246 2.71 2.16 -19.40
CA ASP A 246 3.13 2.04 -20.81
C ASP A 246 3.97 0.79 -21.07
N LYS A 247 5.30 0.89 -21.10
CA LYS A 247 6.22 -0.24 -21.29
C LYS A 247 7.17 -0.44 -20.10
N ASP A 248 7.04 0.40 -19.09
CA ASP A 248 7.92 0.46 -17.94
C ASP A 248 7.31 -0.33 -16.79
N VAL A 249 8.10 -1.25 -16.23
CA VAL A 249 7.74 -2.02 -15.04
C VAL A 249 8.44 -1.41 -13.85
N GLY A 250 7.70 -1.13 -12.80
CA GLY A 250 8.22 -0.55 -11.58
C GLY A 250 7.62 -1.16 -10.32
N ALA A 251 8.28 -0.91 -9.19
CA ALA A 251 7.76 -1.17 -7.86
C ALA A 251 8.18 -0.02 -6.93
N PRO A 252 7.33 0.41 -5.98
CA PRO A 252 7.75 1.41 -5.01
C PRO A 252 8.93 0.85 -4.21
N HIS A 253 10.00 1.64 -4.09
CA HIS A 253 11.17 1.23 -3.33
C HIS A 253 10.78 0.75 -1.92
N GLY A 254 11.35 -0.37 -1.47
CA GLY A 254 10.89 -1.03 -0.24
C GLY A 254 10.89 -0.12 0.99
N ARG A 255 11.86 0.81 1.10
CA ARG A 255 11.90 1.80 2.21
C ARG A 255 10.69 2.71 2.19
N PHE A 256 10.32 3.24 1.02
CA PHE A 256 9.12 4.05 0.85
C PHE A 256 7.87 3.25 1.20
N ARG A 257 7.77 2.03 0.67
CA ARG A 257 6.54 1.24 0.76
C ARG A 257 6.27 0.68 2.16
N ILE A 258 7.32 0.32 2.90
CA ILE A 258 7.24 -0.11 4.30
C ILE A 258 6.87 1.09 5.17
N ALA A 259 7.60 2.21 5.07
CA ALA A 259 7.34 3.38 5.90
C ALA A 259 5.94 3.96 5.71
N LEU A 260 5.45 3.99 4.47
CA LEU A 260 4.08 4.44 4.17
C LEU A 260 3.02 3.52 4.77
N ALA A 261 3.28 2.22 4.84
CA ALA A 261 2.31 1.24 5.33
C ALA A 261 2.32 1.08 6.84
N PHE A 262 3.44 1.37 7.48
CA PHE A 262 3.71 1.17 8.90
C PHE A 262 4.41 2.43 9.45
N PRO A 263 3.75 3.61 9.45
CA PRO A 263 4.38 4.85 9.89
C PRO A 263 4.74 4.86 11.39
N ASP A 264 4.13 3.96 12.17
CA ASP A 264 4.49 3.67 13.56
C ASP A 264 5.70 2.74 13.72
N VAL A 265 6.33 2.29 12.63
CA VAL A 265 7.59 1.54 12.70
C VAL A 265 8.72 2.43 13.21
N GLY A 266 9.14 2.18 14.45
CA GLY A 266 10.27 2.89 15.04
C GLY A 266 11.58 2.54 14.35
N MET A 267 12.57 3.43 14.44
CA MET A 267 13.91 3.21 13.89
C MET A 267 14.51 1.87 14.32
N GLY A 268 14.37 1.49 15.59
CA GLY A 268 14.88 0.21 16.11
C GLY A 268 14.20 -1.02 15.49
N GLN A 269 12.90 -0.95 15.19
CA GLN A 269 12.18 -2.00 14.46
C GLN A 269 12.64 -2.04 13.00
N PHE A 270 12.73 -0.89 12.35
CA PHE A 270 13.16 -0.80 10.94
C PHE A 270 14.57 -1.37 10.74
N MET A 271 15.50 -1.13 11.67
CA MET A 271 16.86 -1.69 11.60
C MET A 271 16.89 -3.23 11.62
N ARG A 272 15.89 -3.91 12.20
CA ARG A 272 15.77 -5.38 12.18
C ARG A 272 15.43 -5.94 10.79
N ILE A 273 14.96 -5.08 9.90
CA ILE A 273 14.57 -5.40 8.52
C ILE A 273 15.34 -4.53 7.51
N SER A 274 16.52 -4.02 7.86
CA SER A 274 17.29 -3.09 7.03
C SER A 274 17.65 -3.63 5.64
N ALA A 275 17.82 -4.95 5.50
CA ALA A 275 18.07 -5.62 4.23
C ALA A 275 16.79 -5.87 3.40
N LEU A 276 15.62 -5.90 4.04
CA LEU A 276 14.34 -6.24 3.40
C LEU A 276 13.99 -5.31 2.24
N PRO A 277 14.15 -3.97 2.34
CA PRO A 277 13.87 -3.07 1.22
C PRO A 277 14.57 -3.46 -0.09
N ASN A 278 15.84 -3.84 -0.04
CA ASN A 278 16.59 -4.23 -1.23
C ASN A 278 16.18 -5.62 -1.69
N ALA A 279 15.95 -6.57 -0.77
CA ALA A 279 15.45 -7.91 -1.11
C ALA A 279 14.10 -7.88 -1.84
N ILE A 280 13.21 -6.95 -1.46
CA ILE A 280 11.95 -6.69 -2.18
C ILE A 280 12.26 -6.23 -3.61
N MET A 281 13.16 -5.25 -3.78
CA MET A 281 13.50 -4.73 -5.10
C MET A 281 14.14 -5.79 -6.00
N ASP A 282 15.03 -6.63 -5.47
CA ASP A 282 15.65 -7.72 -6.22
C ASP A 282 14.60 -8.75 -6.67
N THR A 283 13.66 -9.08 -5.78
CA THR A 283 12.57 -10.02 -6.09
C THR A 283 11.64 -9.46 -7.16
N MET A 284 11.24 -8.18 -7.03
CA MET A 284 10.40 -7.51 -8.03
C MET A 284 11.14 -7.34 -9.36
N GLY A 285 12.45 -7.08 -9.33
CA GLY A 285 13.31 -7.05 -10.52
C GLY A 285 13.30 -8.39 -11.26
N GLY A 286 13.41 -9.50 -10.52
CA GLY A 286 13.27 -10.84 -11.09
C GLY A 286 11.90 -11.07 -11.74
N LEU A 287 10.82 -10.56 -11.14
CA LEU A 287 9.48 -10.58 -11.77
C LEU A 287 9.40 -9.72 -13.04
N ALA A 288 10.09 -8.59 -13.05
CA ALA A 288 10.24 -7.72 -14.21
C ALA A 288 11.26 -8.25 -15.25
N GLY A 289 11.80 -9.46 -15.09
CA GLY A 289 12.73 -10.07 -16.05
C GLY A 289 14.17 -9.55 -15.98
N VAL A 290 14.54 -8.83 -14.93
CA VAL A 290 15.93 -8.44 -14.67
C VAL A 290 16.71 -9.69 -14.29
N GLN A 291 17.75 -10.01 -15.08
CA GLN A 291 18.68 -11.08 -14.73
C GLN A 291 19.60 -10.59 -13.60
N LYS A 292 19.78 -11.38 -12.55
CA LYS A 292 20.86 -11.13 -11.58
C LYS A 292 22.18 -11.19 -12.33
N SER A 293 22.96 -10.11 -12.35
CA SER A 293 24.32 -10.17 -12.87
C SER A 293 25.13 -11.15 -12.02
N SER A 294 25.80 -12.11 -12.66
CA SER A 294 26.70 -13.09 -12.05
C SER A 294 28.00 -12.47 -11.51
N SER A 295 27.99 -11.19 -11.13
CA SER A 295 29.18 -10.43 -10.70
C SER A 295 29.52 -10.59 -9.22
N GLU A 296 28.74 -11.35 -8.44
CA GLU A 296 29.07 -11.70 -7.05
C GLU A 296 29.87 -13.02 -6.93
N GLU A 297 30.05 -13.77 -8.03
CA GLU A 297 30.85 -15.02 -8.04
C GLU A 297 32.34 -14.79 -8.36
N SER A 298 32.76 -13.55 -8.71
CA SER A 298 34.14 -13.25 -9.12
C SER A 298 35.04 -12.65 -8.02
N TRP A 299 34.64 -12.74 -6.74
CA TRP A 299 35.47 -12.29 -5.61
C TRP A 299 35.51 -13.31 -4.46
N GLN A 300 35.69 -14.59 -4.80
CA GLN A 300 36.32 -15.55 -3.89
C GLN A 300 37.76 -15.78 -4.31
#